data_AF-A0A0D7BDY9-F1
#
_entry.id   AF-A0A0D7BDY9-F1
#
_cell.length_a   1.000
_cell.length_b   1.000
_cell.length_c   1.000
_cell.angle_alpha   90.00
_cell.angle_beta   90.00
_cell.angle_gamma   90.00
#
_symmetry.space_group_name_H-M   'P 1'
#
loop_
_entity.id
_entity.type
_entity.pdbx_description
1 polymer ?
#
loop_
_entity_poly.entity_id
_entity_poly.type
_entity_poly.pdbx_seq_one_letter_code
_entity_poly.pdbx_strand_id
1 'polypeptide(L)'
;MDDIYTEDCLSASPDFVPSEKQNIVKPIAVAAYPSHGAACGMVISEFRHSMDGPLNQLHLDPRLHEDFRNTSLSFCPNETSLTTLFELVRLNTGCPPAMRRHYSSIASLHTALHTVTPDPNYKETLYLRHPSTGNITSHVYPYTSLPDFRLRTAHVVFTILHAHVQTFGFPTYLTYDDTLVRIIRYCRSMRDSLQPKMALAPPNSPQTPPHSNIMLIVSRKRKMGPDTQLMPICKRARKSVTPPLRVHRSGNSLCKRKAEVCAGQTDLPPSKCPRNGAVHVSVETKEDLALQDTRMKLRPSRTAKTIALAHTAASLRSSR
;
A
#
# COMPACT_ATOMS: atom_id res chain seq x y z
N MET A 1 -14.39 -22.28 -17.40
CA MET A 1 -13.83 -21.51 -16.27
C MET A 1 -12.88 -20.53 -16.90
N ASP A 2 -12.97 -19.24 -16.55
CA ASP A 2 -12.03 -18.26 -17.08
C ASP A 2 -10.63 -18.59 -16.57
N ASP A 3 -9.68 -18.66 -17.51
CA ASP A 3 -8.30 -18.99 -17.20
C ASP A 3 -7.64 -17.80 -16.48
N ILE A 4 -7.18 -18.04 -15.25
CA ILE A 4 -6.64 -17.00 -14.37
C ILE A 4 -5.15 -16.85 -14.65
N TYR A 5 -4.75 -15.67 -15.12
CA TYR A 5 -3.35 -15.34 -15.33
C TYR A 5 -2.65 -15.05 -14.00
N THR A 6 -1.43 -15.53 -13.85
CA THR A 6 -0.53 -15.24 -12.74
C THR A 6 0.68 -14.43 -13.23
N GLU A 7 1.45 -13.83 -12.34
CA GLU A 7 2.55 -12.94 -12.72
C GLU A 7 3.67 -13.62 -13.54
N ASP A 8 3.81 -14.95 -13.44
CA ASP A 8 4.74 -15.78 -14.22
C ASP A 8 4.22 -16.15 -15.63
N CYS A 9 3.03 -15.66 -15.99
CA CYS A 9 2.54 -15.65 -17.36
C CYS A 9 3.03 -14.43 -18.17
N LEU A 10 3.64 -13.43 -17.52
CA LEU A 10 4.13 -12.22 -18.18
C LEU A 10 5.63 -12.29 -18.43
N SER A 11 6.09 -11.85 -19.60
CA SER A 11 7.51 -11.83 -19.99
C SER A 11 7.83 -10.65 -20.91
N ALA A 12 9.09 -10.21 -20.92
CA ALA A 12 9.64 -9.25 -21.89
C ALA A 12 10.07 -9.92 -23.22
N SER A 13 9.96 -11.25 -23.33
CA SER A 13 10.37 -12.01 -24.51
C SER A 13 9.45 -13.22 -24.73
N PRO A 14 9.27 -13.69 -25.98
CA PRO A 14 8.45 -14.86 -26.27
C PRO A 14 9.05 -16.16 -25.67
N ASP A 15 10.34 -16.19 -25.38
CA ASP A 15 11.00 -17.38 -24.85
C ASP A 15 10.91 -17.41 -23.33
N PHE A 16 9.80 -17.91 -22.79
CA PHE A 16 9.54 -17.93 -21.34
C PHE A 16 10.58 -18.75 -20.57
N VAL A 17 11.20 -18.12 -19.57
CA VAL A 17 12.11 -18.78 -18.62
C VAL A 17 11.42 -19.02 -17.28
N PRO A 18 11.98 -19.88 -16.39
CA PRO A 18 11.45 -20.04 -15.04
C PRO A 18 11.42 -18.71 -14.29
N SER A 19 10.34 -18.47 -13.56
CA SER A 19 10.17 -17.23 -12.80
C SER A 19 11.04 -17.20 -11.54
N GLU A 20 11.51 -16.02 -11.20
CA GLU A 20 12.29 -15.73 -10.00
C GLU A 20 11.53 -14.83 -9.04
N LYS A 21 11.89 -14.91 -7.75
CA LYS A 21 11.26 -14.12 -6.71
C LYS A 21 11.89 -12.73 -6.65
N GLN A 22 11.05 -11.70 -6.71
CA GLN A 22 11.48 -10.33 -6.57
C GLN A 22 10.67 -9.58 -5.50
N ASN A 23 11.38 -8.93 -4.57
CA ASN A 23 10.75 -8.01 -3.64
C ASN A 23 10.24 -6.76 -4.36
N ILE A 24 8.97 -6.45 -4.20
CA ILE A 24 8.30 -5.32 -4.83
C ILE A 24 8.70 -4.02 -4.14
N VAL A 25 8.59 -3.99 -2.81
CA VAL A 25 8.83 -2.82 -1.99
C VAL A 25 10.14 -3.00 -1.23
N LYS A 26 11.05 -2.02 -1.34
CA LYS A 26 12.34 -2.04 -0.62
C LYS A 26 12.16 -1.69 0.86
N PRO A 27 12.99 -2.21 1.79
CA PRO A 27 12.90 -1.89 3.22
C PRO A 27 12.91 -0.39 3.56
N ILE A 28 13.59 0.44 2.76
CA ILE A 28 13.58 1.90 2.91
C ILE A 28 12.17 2.51 2.81
N ALA A 29 11.24 1.86 2.12
CA ALA A 29 9.85 2.28 2.04
C ALA A 29 9.14 2.24 3.40
N VAL A 30 9.58 1.40 4.34
CA VAL A 30 9.01 1.40 5.70
C VAL A 30 9.25 2.74 6.40
N ALA A 31 10.44 3.32 6.22
CA ALA A 31 10.75 4.64 6.74
C ALA A 31 10.01 5.75 5.98
N ALA A 32 9.83 5.57 4.67
CA ALA A 32 9.12 6.53 3.83
C ALA A 32 7.59 6.49 4.00
N TYR A 33 7.02 5.35 4.41
CA TYR A 33 5.56 5.10 4.51
C TYR A 33 5.15 4.33 5.80
N PRO A 34 5.58 4.77 7.00
CA PRO A 34 5.26 4.05 8.25
C PRO A 34 3.76 4.02 8.56
N SER A 35 3.02 5.01 8.07
CA SER A 35 1.58 5.11 8.23
C SER A 35 0.79 4.13 7.34
N HIS A 36 1.41 3.55 6.31
CA HIS A 36 0.73 2.59 5.42
C HIS A 36 0.39 1.28 6.15
N GLY A 37 1.37 0.68 6.84
CA GLY A 37 1.12 -0.51 7.64
C GLY A 37 0.03 -0.28 8.69
N ALA A 38 0.10 0.86 9.39
CA ALA A 38 -0.92 1.28 10.34
C ALA A 38 -2.32 1.43 9.69
N ALA A 39 -2.39 1.88 8.43
CA ALA A 39 -3.64 2.07 7.70
C ALA A 39 -4.29 0.73 7.34
N CYS A 40 -3.46 -0.27 7.13
CA CYS A 40 -3.85 -1.65 6.89
C CYS A 40 -4.05 -2.46 8.18
N GLY A 41 -4.01 -1.79 9.34
CA GLY A 41 -4.23 -2.40 10.65
C GLY A 41 -3.04 -3.16 11.22
N MET A 42 -1.85 -3.01 10.64
CA MET A 42 -0.62 -3.65 11.10
C MET A 42 0.09 -2.79 12.15
N VAL A 43 0.81 -3.44 13.06
CA VAL A 43 1.82 -2.76 13.89
C VAL A 43 3.12 -2.58 13.11
N ILE A 44 3.98 -1.62 13.52
CA ILE A 44 5.20 -1.30 12.75
C ILE A 44 6.19 -2.48 12.66
N SER A 45 6.28 -3.30 13.71
CA SER A 45 7.15 -4.49 13.74
C SER A 45 6.66 -5.58 12.78
N GLU A 46 5.36 -5.77 12.71
CA GLU A 46 4.69 -6.69 11.79
C GLU A 46 4.87 -6.21 10.35
N PHE A 47 4.62 -4.92 10.08
CA PHE A 47 4.83 -4.36 8.75
C PHE A 47 6.28 -4.52 8.27
N ARG A 48 7.26 -4.33 9.17
CA ARG A 48 8.68 -4.60 8.88
C ARG A 48 8.93 -6.07 8.56
N HIS A 49 8.44 -6.99 9.38
CA HIS A 49 8.60 -8.43 9.13
C HIS A 49 7.99 -8.87 7.80
N SER A 50 6.83 -8.33 7.44
CA SER A 50 6.15 -8.69 6.20
C SER A 50 6.88 -8.22 4.93
N MET A 51 7.83 -7.27 5.02
CA MET A 51 8.65 -6.83 3.89
C MET A 51 9.62 -7.90 3.39
N ASP A 52 10.12 -8.74 4.30
CA ASP A 52 11.00 -9.86 3.96
C ASP A 52 10.21 -11.14 3.68
N GLY A 53 8.89 -11.08 3.84
CA GLY A 53 7.96 -12.19 3.66
C GLY A 53 7.45 -12.34 2.22
N PRO A 54 6.72 -13.45 1.95
CA PRO A 54 6.15 -13.73 0.63
C PRO A 54 5.13 -12.68 0.17
N LEU A 55 4.50 -11.96 1.10
CA LEU A 55 3.50 -10.93 0.79
C LEU A 55 4.08 -9.75 -0.01
N ASN A 56 5.40 -9.57 0.01
CA ASN A 56 6.11 -8.54 -0.73
C ASN A 56 6.87 -9.11 -1.96
N GLN A 57 6.62 -10.36 -2.35
CA GLN A 57 7.34 -11.03 -3.43
C GLN A 57 6.44 -11.27 -4.65
N LEU A 58 6.93 -10.91 -5.84
CA LEU A 58 6.39 -11.36 -7.13
C LEU A 58 7.22 -12.51 -7.68
N HIS A 59 6.59 -13.33 -8.52
CA HIS A 59 7.23 -14.37 -9.32
C HIS A 59 7.31 -13.92 -10.78
N LEU A 60 8.42 -13.29 -11.18
CA LEU A 60 8.54 -12.65 -12.49
C LEU A 60 9.53 -13.37 -13.38
N ASP A 61 9.38 -13.18 -14.70
CA ASP A 61 10.48 -13.39 -15.62
C ASP A 61 11.66 -12.49 -15.21
N PRO A 62 12.90 -13.01 -15.07
CA PRO A 62 14.06 -12.22 -14.67
C PRO A 62 14.31 -10.98 -15.54
N ARG A 63 13.89 -11.00 -16.81
CA ARG A 63 14.02 -9.86 -17.73
C ARG A 63 13.09 -8.71 -17.39
N LEU A 64 12.00 -8.95 -16.66
CA LEU A 64 11.10 -7.92 -16.14
C LEU A 64 11.59 -7.34 -14.81
N HIS A 65 12.65 -7.88 -14.21
CA HIS A 65 13.05 -7.46 -12.88
C HIS A 65 13.40 -5.97 -12.80
N GLU A 66 14.11 -5.45 -13.79
CA GLU A 66 14.48 -4.03 -13.83
C GLU A 66 13.25 -3.14 -14.00
N ASP A 67 12.30 -3.53 -14.85
CA ASP A 67 11.06 -2.78 -15.08
C ASP A 67 10.24 -2.63 -13.80
N PHE A 68 10.07 -3.71 -13.04
CA PHE A 68 9.39 -3.64 -11.74
C PHE A 68 10.25 -2.94 -10.68
N ARG A 69 11.57 -3.14 -10.66
CA ARG A 69 12.47 -2.49 -9.69
C ARG A 69 12.50 -0.97 -9.86
N ASN A 70 12.48 -0.51 -11.10
CA ASN A 70 12.50 0.91 -11.48
C ASN A 70 11.09 1.50 -11.58
N THR A 71 10.06 0.71 -11.27
CA THR A 71 8.66 1.11 -11.30
C THR A 71 8.16 1.53 -12.69
N SER A 72 8.81 1.08 -13.76
CA SER A 72 8.35 1.24 -15.14
C SER A 72 7.15 0.34 -15.45
N LEU A 73 7.02 -0.77 -14.73
CA LEU A 73 5.82 -1.60 -14.64
C LEU A 73 5.39 -1.74 -13.19
N SER A 74 4.08 -1.84 -12.94
CA SER A 74 3.53 -2.27 -11.65
C SER A 74 2.29 -3.13 -11.83
N PHE A 75 1.95 -3.91 -10.80
CA PHE A 75 0.62 -4.52 -10.68
C PHE A 75 -0.27 -3.61 -9.85
N CYS A 76 -1.24 -2.95 -10.49
CA CYS A 76 -2.23 -2.15 -9.80
C CYS A 76 -3.45 -3.02 -9.49
N PRO A 77 -3.95 -3.07 -8.25
CA PRO A 77 -5.18 -3.80 -7.96
C PRO A 77 -6.36 -3.21 -8.73
N ASN A 78 -7.32 -4.04 -9.11
CA ASN A 78 -8.52 -3.58 -9.79
C ASN A 78 -9.39 -2.68 -8.87
N GLU A 79 -10.34 -1.96 -9.48
CA GLU A 79 -11.12 -0.94 -8.76
C GLU A 79 -11.93 -1.51 -7.59
N THR A 80 -12.43 -2.75 -7.70
CA THR A 80 -13.14 -3.42 -6.60
C THR A 80 -12.22 -3.67 -5.40
N SER A 81 -10.99 -4.11 -5.65
CA SER A 81 -9.98 -4.34 -4.61
C SER A 81 -9.49 -3.03 -4.00
N LEU A 82 -9.27 -2.00 -4.83
CA LEU A 82 -8.93 -0.65 -4.38
C LEU A 82 -10.03 -0.05 -3.50
N THR A 83 -11.29 -0.14 -3.91
CA THR A 83 -12.44 0.34 -3.12
C THR A 83 -12.51 -0.37 -1.77
N THR A 84 -12.34 -1.69 -1.75
CA THR A 84 -12.34 -2.48 -0.51
C THR A 84 -11.21 -2.05 0.43
N LEU A 85 -10.00 -1.85 -0.11
CA LEU A 85 -8.89 -1.39 0.71
C LEU A 85 -9.08 0.06 1.17
N PHE A 86 -9.64 0.92 0.33
CA PHE A 86 -9.95 2.30 0.68
C PHE A 86 -10.90 2.36 1.88
N GLU A 87 -11.92 1.51 1.91
CA GLU A 87 -12.83 1.40 3.05
C GLU A 87 -12.11 0.95 4.34
N LEU A 88 -11.20 -0.03 4.24
CA LEU A 88 -10.36 -0.45 5.37
C LEU A 88 -9.48 0.70 5.88
N VAL A 89 -8.77 1.36 4.97
CA VAL A 89 -7.88 2.47 5.28
C VAL A 89 -8.67 3.60 5.94
N ARG A 90 -9.79 4.00 5.34
CA ARG A 90 -10.69 5.03 5.89
C ARG A 90 -11.14 4.69 7.31
N LEU A 91 -11.60 3.47 7.54
CA LEU A 91 -11.98 2.99 8.88
C LEU A 91 -10.81 3.11 9.86
N ASN A 92 -9.65 2.54 9.52
CA ASN A 92 -8.50 2.49 10.41
C ASN A 92 -7.89 3.86 10.70
N THR A 93 -8.00 4.81 9.76
CA THR A 93 -7.55 6.19 9.95
C THR A 93 -8.37 6.94 11.00
N GLY A 94 -9.67 6.63 11.13
CA GLY A 94 -10.56 7.23 12.13
C GLY A 94 -10.53 6.53 13.49
N CYS A 95 -9.86 5.38 13.61
CA CYS A 95 -9.88 4.55 14.81
C CYS A 95 -8.58 4.58 15.62
N PRO A 96 -8.64 4.48 16.97
CA PRO A 96 -7.47 4.22 17.80
C PRO A 96 -6.78 2.90 17.40
N PRO A 97 -5.45 2.76 17.60
CA PRO A 97 -4.71 1.57 17.20
C PRO A 97 -5.32 0.22 17.64
N ALA A 98 -5.87 0.15 18.86
CA ALA A 98 -6.47 -1.06 19.40
C ALA A 98 -7.79 -1.49 18.72
N MET A 99 -8.44 -0.58 17.98
CA MET A 99 -9.69 -0.84 17.27
C MET A 99 -9.50 -1.01 15.76
N ARG A 100 -8.27 -0.90 15.27
CA ARG A 100 -7.98 -1.05 13.84
C ARG A 100 -8.22 -2.48 13.40
N ARG A 101 -8.79 -2.63 12.22
CA ARG A 101 -9.02 -3.91 11.57
C ARG A 101 -7.81 -4.28 10.74
N HIS A 102 -7.29 -5.47 10.95
CA HIS A 102 -6.18 -6.00 10.18
C HIS A 102 -6.64 -6.43 8.78
N TYR A 103 -5.83 -6.18 7.73
CA TYR A 103 -6.22 -6.52 6.34
C TYR A 103 -6.57 -7.99 6.15
N SER A 104 -5.94 -8.89 6.93
CA SER A 104 -6.17 -10.34 6.81
C SER A 104 -7.60 -10.76 7.13
N SER A 105 -8.37 -9.95 7.86
CA SER A 105 -9.78 -10.23 8.15
C SER A 105 -10.71 -9.97 6.97
N ILE A 106 -10.21 -9.42 5.85
CA ILE A 106 -11.00 -9.09 4.66
C ILE A 106 -10.73 -10.13 3.58
N ALA A 107 -11.62 -11.11 3.46
CA ALA A 107 -11.48 -12.24 2.54
C ALA A 107 -11.20 -11.81 1.08
N SER A 108 -11.90 -10.78 0.60
CA SER A 108 -11.78 -10.30 -0.79
C SER A 108 -10.41 -9.73 -1.15
N LEU A 109 -9.61 -9.28 -0.17
CA LEU A 109 -8.26 -8.76 -0.43
C LEU A 109 -7.24 -9.87 -0.71
N HIS A 110 -7.51 -11.11 -0.27
CA HIS A 110 -6.64 -12.27 -0.52
C HIS A 110 -6.77 -12.82 -1.94
N THR A 111 -7.92 -12.60 -2.58
CA THR A 111 -8.21 -13.01 -3.95
C THR A 111 -8.30 -11.81 -4.89
N ALA A 112 -7.65 -10.70 -4.54
CA ALA A 112 -7.63 -9.49 -5.34
C ALA A 112 -7.07 -9.79 -6.74
N LEU A 113 -7.65 -9.13 -7.73
CA LEU A 113 -7.16 -9.14 -9.11
C LEU A 113 -6.40 -7.84 -9.37
N HIS A 114 -5.45 -7.91 -10.28
CA HIS A 114 -4.54 -6.82 -10.63
C HIS A 114 -4.47 -6.63 -12.12
N THR A 115 -4.31 -5.39 -12.55
CA THR A 115 -3.95 -5.04 -13.92
C THR A 115 -2.48 -4.65 -13.96
N VAL A 116 -1.79 -5.01 -15.05
CA VAL A 116 -0.43 -4.50 -15.30
C VAL A 116 -0.56 -3.05 -15.74
N THR A 117 0.07 -2.15 -14.99
CA THR A 117 0.07 -0.71 -15.27
C THR A 117 1.48 -0.28 -15.69
N PRO A 118 1.69 0.03 -16.97
CA PRO A 118 2.94 0.58 -17.45
C PRO A 118 3.07 2.08 -17.15
N ASP A 119 4.30 2.53 -16.97
CA ASP A 119 4.68 3.94 -17.04
C ASP A 119 4.27 4.48 -18.43
N PRO A 120 3.79 5.73 -18.54
CA PRO A 120 3.55 6.39 -19.83
C PRO A 120 4.65 6.21 -20.90
N ASN A 121 5.91 6.14 -20.49
CA ASN A 121 7.09 5.98 -21.35
C ASN A 121 7.43 4.52 -21.68
N TYR A 122 6.76 3.54 -21.06
CA TYR A 122 7.03 2.12 -21.29
C TYR A 122 6.40 1.64 -22.62
N LYS A 123 7.23 1.40 -23.63
CA LYS A 123 6.80 1.01 -24.99
C LYS A 123 7.24 -0.40 -25.41
N GLU A 124 7.91 -1.12 -24.53
CA GLU A 124 8.44 -2.45 -24.82
C GLU A 124 7.33 -3.50 -25.04
N THR A 125 7.52 -4.43 -25.96
CA THR A 125 6.51 -5.47 -26.20
C THR A 125 6.45 -6.44 -25.02
N LEU A 126 5.25 -6.65 -24.49
CA LEU A 126 5.00 -7.63 -23.44
C LEU A 126 4.46 -8.91 -24.06
N TYR A 127 4.96 -10.05 -23.61
CA TYR A 127 4.50 -11.37 -24.01
C TYR A 127 3.72 -11.98 -22.88
N LEU A 128 2.58 -12.57 -23.22
CA LEU A 128 1.67 -13.21 -22.28
C LEU A 128 1.50 -14.67 -22.68
N ARG A 129 1.83 -15.58 -21.77
CA ARG A 129 1.61 -17.02 -21.94
C ARG A 129 0.31 -17.42 -21.27
N HIS A 130 -0.60 -17.96 -22.06
CA HIS A 130 -1.87 -18.49 -21.58
C HIS A 130 -1.63 -19.65 -20.58
N PRO A 131 -2.23 -19.62 -19.39
CA PRO A 131 -1.86 -20.55 -18.31
C PRO A 131 -2.21 -22.02 -18.61
N SER A 132 -3.31 -22.27 -19.33
CA SER A 132 -3.77 -23.63 -19.66
C SER A 132 -3.22 -24.17 -20.99
N THR A 133 -3.26 -23.35 -22.06
CA THR A 133 -2.85 -23.77 -23.41
C THR A 133 -1.37 -23.57 -23.69
N GLY A 134 -0.67 -22.72 -22.92
CA GLY A 134 0.71 -22.33 -23.18
C GLY A 134 0.88 -21.43 -24.41
N ASN A 135 -0.21 -21.04 -25.09
CA ASN A 135 -0.16 -20.13 -26.23
C ASN A 135 0.39 -18.77 -25.82
N ILE A 136 1.29 -18.21 -26.62
CA ILE A 136 1.93 -16.93 -26.33
C ILE A 136 1.34 -15.85 -27.23
N THR A 137 0.89 -14.77 -26.63
CA THR A 137 0.40 -13.57 -27.32
C THR A 137 1.31 -12.39 -27.05
N SER A 138 1.58 -11.59 -28.07
CA SER A 138 2.33 -10.34 -27.95
C SER A 138 1.37 -9.17 -27.74
N HIS A 139 1.68 -8.29 -26.80
CA HIS A 139 0.93 -7.09 -26.46
C HIS A 139 1.86 -5.87 -26.61
N VAL A 140 1.44 -4.94 -27.46
CA VAL A 140 2.17 -3.69 -27.73
C VAL A 140 1.41 -2.51 -27.11
N TYR A 141 2.14 -1.43 -26.79
CA TYR A 141 1.53 -0.19 -26.31
C TYR A 141 0.41 0.28 -27.25
N PRO A 142 -0.78 0.67 -26.76
CA PRO A 142 -1.15 1.01 -25.38
C PRO A 142 -1.66 -0.14 -24.49
N TYR A 143 -1.35 -1.41 -24.81
CA TYR A 143 -1.69 -2.60 -24.00
C TYR A 143 -3.15 -2.72 -23.56
N THR A 144 -4.09 -2.37 -24.45
CA THR A 144 -5.54 -2.34 -24.15
C THR A 144 -6.18 -3.71 -23.91
N SER A 145 -5.45 -4.80 -24.15
CA SER A 145 -5.95 -6.17 -24.13
C SER A 145 -5.28 -7.06 -23.07
N LEU A 146 -4.51 -6.49 -22.14
CA LEU A 146 -3.94 -7.27 -21.05
C LEU A 146 -5.06 -7.73 -20.09
N PRO A 147 -5.07 -9.00 -19.66
CA PRO A 147 -6.07 -9.51 -18.74
C PRO A 147 -5.78 -9.07 -17.30
N ASP A 148 -6.72 -9.40 -16.41
CA ASP A 148 -6.50 -9.36 -14.97
C ASP A 148 -5.60 -10.53 -14.52
N PHE A 149 -4.74 -10.24 -13.55
CA PHE A 149 -3.81 -11.17 -12.94
C PHE A 149 -4.22 -11.46 -11.50
N ARG A 150 -4.06 -12.70 -11.07
CA ARG A 150 -4.07 -13.08 -9.65
C ARG A 150 -2.65 -13.35 -9.23
N LEU A 151 -2.14 -12.56 -8.29
CA LEU A 151 -0.77 -12.72 -7.82
C LEU A 151 -0.63 -13.96 -6.91
N ARG A 152 0.46 -14.70 -7.05
CA ARG A 152 0.67 -15.96 -6.30
C ARG A 152 0.97 -15.71 -4.84
N THR A 153 1.81 -14.71 -4.55
CA THR A 153 2.28 -14.43 -3.18
C THR A 153 2.13 -12.97 -2.79
N ALA A 154 2.30 -12.05 -3.73
CA ALA A 154 2.22 -10.62 -3.47
C ALA A 154 0.82 -10.21 -3.00
N HIS A 155 0.75 -9.49 -1.89
CA HIS A 155 -0.50 -9.02 -1.32
C HIS A 155 -0.80 -7.58 -1.74
N VAL A 156 -2.10 -7.27 -1.89
CA VAL A 156 -2.61 -5.95 -2.31
C VAL A 156 -2.03 -4.77 -1.51
N VAL A 157 -1.75 -5.00 -0.22
CA VAL A 157 -1.13 -4.02 0.68
C VAL A 157 0.25 -3.57 0.19
N PHE A 158 1.05 -4.46 -0.42
CA PHE A 158 2.38 -4.13 -0.93
C PHE A 158 2.33 -3.63 -2.38
N THR A 159 1.47 -4.20 -3.21
CA THR A 159 1.36 -3.78 -4.62
C THR A 159 0.89 -2.34 -4.76
N ILE A 160 0.04 -1.85 -3.85
CA ILE A 160 -0.39 -0.44 -3.82
C ILE A 160 0.74 0.52 -3.48
N LEU A 161 1.65 0.13 -2.58
CA LEU A 161 2.83 0.96 -2.29
C LEU A 161 3.72 1.08 -3.52
N HIS A 162 3.88 0.00 -4.27
CA HIS A 162 4.66 -0.03 -5.50
C HIS A 162 4.03 0.79 -6.62
N ALA A 163 2.74 0.58 -6.88
CA ALA A 163 1.96 1.39 -7.83
C ALA A 163 1.97 2.89 -7.43
N HIS A 164 1.94 3.20 -6.14
CA HIS A 164 2.10 4.58 -5.66
C HIS A 164 3.47 5.16 -5.99
N VAL A 165 4.55 4.39 -5.83
CA VAL A 165 5.90 4.88 -6.17
C VAL A 165 6.01 5.17 -7.67
N GLN A 166 5.47 4.30 -8.53
CA GLN A 166 5.40 4.54 -9.97
C GLN A 166 4.70 5.87 -10.30
N THR A 167 3.55 6.10 -9.68
CA THR A 167 2.72 7.28 -9.98
C THR A 167 3.29 8.59 -9.43
N PHE A 168 4.10 8.54 -8.37
CA PHE A 168 4.74 9.72 -7.80
C PHE A 168 5.74 10.40 -8.76
N GLY A 169 6.32 9.65 -9.70
CA GLY A 169 7.22 10.19 -10.73
C GLY A 169 6.50 11.04 -11.79
N PHE A 170 5.18 10.91 -11.93
CA PHE A 170 4.42 11.50 -13.04
C PHE A 170 3.19 12.27 -12.52
N PRO A 171 3.33 13.57 -12.21
CA PRO A 171 2.23 14.38 -11.68
C PRO A 171 1.09 14.66 -12.68
N THR A 172 1.18 14.17 -13.92
CA THR A 172 0.33 14.62 -15.04
C THR A 172 -0.89 13.77 -15.35
N TYR A 173 -1.02 12.54 -14.82
CA TYR A 173 -2.08 11.62 -15.29
C TYR A 173 -3.09 11.16 -14.25
N LEU A 174 -2.79 11.31 -12.96
CA LEU A 174 -3.76 10.94 -11.93
C LEU A 174 -4.65 12.13 -11.60
N THR A 175 -5.93 11.99 -11.98
CA THR A 175 -6.98 12.87 -11.51
C THR A 175 -7.13 12.71 -10.00
N TYR A 176 -7.60 13.76 -9.33
CA TYR A 176 -7.79 13.78 -7.87
C TYR A 176 -8.73 12.67 -7.37
N ASP A 177 -9.58 12.15 -8.25
CA ASP A 177 -10.62 11.17 -7.95
C ASP A 177 -10.15 9.71 -8.03
N ASP A 178 -8.90 9.46 -8.43
CA ASP A 178 -8.36 8.11 -8.46
C ASP A 178 -8.31 7.49 -7.05
N THR A 179 -8.91 6.31 -6.88
CA THR A 179 -9.02 5.60 -5.60
C THR A 179 -7.64 5.30 -5.00
N LEU A 180 -6.63 4.98 -5.82
CA LEU A 180 -5.25 4.79 -5.37
C LEU A 180 -4.70 6.07 -4.72
N VAL A 181 -4.88 7.22 -5.38
CA VAL A 181 -4.44 8.53 -4.85
C VAL A 181 -5.13 8.82 -3.52
N ARG A 182 -6.43 8.55 -3.44
CA ARG A 182 -7.21 8.75 -2.20
C ARG A 182 -6.67 7.88 -1.07
N ILE A 183 -6.43 6.59 -1.30
CA ILE A 183 -5.82 5.68 -0.31
C ILE A 183 -4.52 6.29 0.23
N ILE A 184 -3.61 6.69 -0.67
CA ILE A 184 -2.30 7.20 -0.27
C ILE A 184 -2.40 8.49 0.53
N ARG A 185 -3.33 9.38 0.17
CA ARG A 185 -3.58 10.61 0.94
C ARG A 185 -4.08 10.33 2.35
N TYR A 186 -4.98 9.38 2.51
CA TYR A 186 -5.43 8.94 3.84
C TYR A 186 -4.28 8.34 4.64
N CYS A 187 -3.47 7.47 4.02
CA CYS A 187 -2.26 6.94 4.65
C CYS A 187 -1.30 8.07 5.08
N ARG A 188 -1.12 9.11 4.27
CA ARG A 188 -0.27 10.27 4.62
C ARG A 188 -0.85 11.08 5.78
N SER A 189 -2.15 11.37 5.77
CA SER A 189 -2.83 12.11 6.84
C SER A 189 -2.61 11.48 8.22
N MET A 190 -2.59 10.15 8.32
CA MET A 190 -2.27 9.47 9.58
C MET A 190 -0.83 9.66 10.07
N ARG A 191 0.11 9.97 9.19
CA ARG A 191 1.50 10.23 9.63
C ARG A 191 1.55 11.39 10.60
N ASP A 192 0.79 12.43 10.30
CA ASP A 192 0.76 13.66 11.08
C ASP A 192 0.15 13.43 12.46
N SER A 193 -0.79 12.47 12.59
CA SER A 193 -1.36 12.08 13.88
C SER A 193 -0.49 11.11 14.69
N LEU A 194 0.43 10.38 14.05
CA LEU A 194 1.34 9.43 14.71
C LEU A 194 2.62 10.08 15.24
N GLN A 195 3.09 11.17 14.63
CA GLN A 195 4.32 11.90 15.00
C GLN A 195 4.36 12.46 16.44
N PRO A 196 3.26 12.99 17.05
CA PRO A 196 3.37 13.72 18.32
C PRO A 196 3.84 12.87 19.51
N LYS A 197 3.77 11.54 19.45
CA LYS A 197 4.14 10.66 20.59
C LYS A 197 5.56 10.10 20.54
N MET A 198 6.25 10.15 19.39
CA MET A 198 7.63 9.64 19.29
C MET A 198 8.68 10.71 19.55
N ALA A 199 8.37 11.99 19.29
CA ALA A 199 9.31 13.10 19.46
C ALA A 199 9.36 13.69 20.89
N LEU A 200 8.52 13.21 21.81
CA LEU A 200 8.37 13.76 23.16
C LEU A 200 8.92 12.87 24.28
N ALA A 201 9.68 11.81 23.98
CA ALA A 201 10.56 11.26 25.00
C ALA A 201 11.72 12.27 25.17
N PRO A 202 11.78 13.04 26.27
CA PRO A 202 12.88 13.98 26.44
C PRO A 202 14.18 13.17 26.44
N PRO A 203 15.23 13.62 25.72
CA PRO A 203 16.52 12.93 25.67
C PRO A 203 17.20 12.77 27.04
N ASN A 204 16.60 13.35 28.10
CA ASN A 204 17.12 13.42 29.45
C ASN A 204 16.16 12.85 30.50
N SER A 205 15.21 11.95 30.17
CA SER A 205 14.64 11.16 31.27
C SER A 205 15.79 10.31 31.84
N PRO A 206 16.16 10.48 33.13
CA PRO A 206 17.22 9.69 33.71
C PRO A 206 16.82 8.23 33.58
N GLN A 207 17.50 7.51 32.70
CA GLN A 207 17.50 6.07 32.69
C GLN A 207 18.04 5.68 34.07
N THR A 208 17.13 5.39 35.01
CA THR A 208 17.52 4.65 36.20
C THR A 208 18.26 3.41 35.70
N PRO A 209 19.54 3.25 36.05
CA PRO A 209 20.31 2.10 35.60
C PRO A 209 19.53 0.84 35.95
N PRO A 210 19.56 -0.20 35.10
CA PRO A 210 19.03 -1.50 35.47
C PRO A 210 19.83 -1.92 36.70
N HIS A 211 19.21 -1.80 37.88
CA HIS A 211 19.76 -2.28 39.12
C HIS A 211 19.99 -3.79 38.94
N SER A 212 21.24 -4.12 38.62
CA SER A 212 21.81 -5.44 38.76
C SER A 212 21.48 -5.91 40.17
N ASN A 213 20.73 -7.01 40.24
CA ASN A 213 20.77 -8.02 41.28
C ASN A 213 21.29 -7.54 42.65
N ILE A 214 20.51 -6.71 43.35
CA ILE A 214 20.60 -6.72 44.81
C ILE A 214 19.75 -7.91 45.23
N MET A 215 20.43 -9.01 45.57
CA MET A 215 19.81 -10.11 46.29
C MET A 215 18.99 -9.53 47.44
N LEU A 216 17.72 -9.95 47.55
CA LEU A 216 16.94 -9.74 48.75
C LEU A 216 17.75 -10.27 49.92
N ILE A 217 18.24 -9.36 50.77
CA ILE A 217 18.75 -9.69 52.10
C ILE A 217 17.62 -10.46 52.78
N VAL A 218 17.84 -11.76 52.91
CA VAL A 218 16.98 -12.66 53.64
C VAL A 218 16.96 -12.14 55.08
N SER A 219 15.82 -11.61 55.48
CA SER A 219 15.53 -11.27 56.87
C SER A 219 15.83 -12.49 57.74
N ARG A 220 16.93 -12.43 58.49
CA ARG A 220 17.29 -13.42 59.51
C ARG A 220 16.18 -13.42 60.56
N LYS A 221 15.31 -14.42 60.43
CA LYS A 221 14.38 -14.95 61.43
C LYS A 221 15.04 -14.95 62.82
N ARG A 222 14.65 -14.00 63.69
CA ARG A 222 15.01 -14.04 65.11
C ARG A 222 14.32 -15.26 65.74
N LYS A 223 15.11 -16.06 66.45
CA LYS A 223 14.65 -17.10 67.38
C LYS A 223 13.86 -16.39 68.49
N MET A 224 12.53 -16.52 68.47
CA MET A 224 11.69 -16.32 69.67
C MET A 224 11.62 -17.67 70.38
N GLY A 225 11.97 -17.65 71.67
CA GLY A 225 11.87 -18.78 72.57
C GLY A 225 10.42 -19.16 72.89
N PRO A 226 10.25 -20.21 73.71
CA PRO A 226 8.97 -20.88 73.92
C PRO A 226 8.08 -20.12 74.90
N ASP A 227 6.85 -20.60 74.98
CA ASP A 227 5.79 -20.24 75.91
C ASP A 227 4.90 -19.05 75.50
N THR A 228 3.70 -19.41 75.05
CA THR A 228 2.44 -19.13 75.76
C THR A 228 1.29 -19.04 74.75
N GLN A 229 0.55 -20.15 74.66
CA GLN A 229 -0.91 -20.26 74.59
C GLN A 229 -1.73 -19.51 73.50
N LEU A 230 -2.46 -20.35 72.75
CA LEU A 230 -3.91 -20.26 72.47
C LEU A 230 -4.45 -19.03 71.70
N MET A 231 -4.82 -19.22 70.42
CA MET A 231 -6.21 -19.12 69.88
C MET A 231 -6.27 -18.95 68.34
N PRO A 232 -7.42 -19.26 67.70
CA PRO A 232 -7.49 -19.78 66.33
C PRO A 232 -8.02 -18.82 65.25
N ILE A 233 -7.68 -19.18 64.00
CA ILE A 233 -8.47 -19.15 62.76
C ILE A 233 -9.45 -17.98 62.56
N CYS A 234 -9.26 -17.23 61.46
CA CYS A 234 -10.37 -16.68 60.69
C CYS A 234 -10.08 -16.72 59.17
N LYS A 235 -10.66 -17.73 58.51
CA LYS A 235 -10.88 -17.77 57.05
C LYS A 235 -11.88 -16.67 56.69
N ARG A 236 -11.58 -15.82 55.71
CA ARG A 236 -12.58 -14.92 55.12
C ARG A 236 -12.83 -15.31 53.66
N ALA A 237 -13.87 -16.10 53.47
CA ALA A 237 -14.52 -16.34 52.18
C ALA A 237 -15.60 -15.29 51.95
N ARG A 238 -15.61 -14.65 50.77
CA ARG A 238 -16.74 -13.92 50.16
C ARG A 238 -16.44 -13.80 48.66
N LYS A 239 -17.36 -13.87 47.71
CA LYS A 239 -18.74 -14.37 47.61
C LYS A 239 -19.02 -14.27 46.10
N SER A 240 -19.45 -15.36 45.48
CA SER A 240 -19.96 -15.40 44.11
C SER A 240 -21.26 -14.59 43.98
N VAL A 241 -21.38 -13.77 42.93
CA VAL A 241 -22.67 -13.23 42.46
C VAL A 241 -22.68 -13.18 40.93
N THR A 242 -23.53 -14.03 40.36
CA THR A 242 -23.99 -14.04 38.95
C THR A 242 -25.46 -14.54 39.00
N PRO A 243 -26.28 -14.38 37.96
CA PRO A 243 -26.84 -13.19 37.31
C PRO A 243 -28.38 -13.08 37.59
N PRO A 244 -29.17 -12.35 36.78
CA PRO A 244 -30.03 -13.13 35.90
C PRO A 244 -30.20 -12.62 34.46
N LEU A 245 -30.49 -13.64 33.64
CA LEU A 245 -31.10 -13.65 32.31
C LEU A 245 -32.19 -12.59 32.09
N ARG A 246 -32.20 -11.99 30.90
CA ARG A 246 -33.42 -11.56 30.23
C ARG A 246 -33.49 -12.14 28.82
N VAL A 247 -34.42 -13.08 28.68
CA VAL A 247 -35.06 -13.52 27.45
C VAL A 247 -36.21 -12.54 27.17
N HIS A 248 -36.38 -12.06 25.94
CA HIS A 248 -37.64 -12.17 25.18
C HIS A 248 -37.61 -11.46 23.81
N ARG A 249 -38.15 -12.19 22.82
CA ARG A 249 -39.08 -11.79 21.72
C ARG A 249 -38.61 -10.72 20.73
N SER A 250 -38.63 -10.91 19.40
CA SER A 250 -39.66 -11.45 18.47
C SER A 250 -40.02 -10.32 17.49
N GLY A 251 -40.00 -10.58 16.19
CA GLY A 251 -40.63 -9.69 15.22
C GLY A 251 -40.20 -9.91 13.78
N ASN A 252 -40.84 -10.89 13.13
CA ASN A 252 -40.85 -11.03 11.68
C ASN A 252 -41.42 -9.77 10.99
N SER A 253 -40.89 -9.41 9.83
CA SER A 253 -41.76 -9.08 8.68
C SER A 253 -41.03 -9.30 7.36
N LEU A 254 -41.46 -10.37 6.69
CA LEU A 254 -41.39 -10.55 5.25
C LEU A 254 -42.11 -9.36 4.56
N CYS A 255 -41.47 -8.70 3.60
CA CYS A 255 -42.19 -8.03 2.51
C CYS A 255 -41.71 -8.57 1.18
N LYS A 256 -42.48 -9.55 0.66
CA LYS A 256 -42.57 -9.85 -0.76
C LYS A 256 -43.22 -8.65 -1.46
N ARG A 257 -42.61 -8.14 -2.52
CA ARG A 257 -43.36 -7.56 -3.65
C ARG A 257 -42.87 -8.16 -4.95
N LYS A 258 -43.88 -8.44 -5.76
CA LYS A 258 -43.93 -9.23 -6.98
C LYS A 258 -43.91 -8.26 -8.17
N ALA A 259 -43.22 -8.69 -9.22
CA ALA A 259 -43.35 -8.38 -10.65
C ALA A 259 -44.02 -7.08 -11.09
N GLU A 260 -43.37 -6.39 -12.04
CA GLU A 260 -44.08 -6.05 -13.28
C GLU A 260 -43.15 -6.13 -14.50
N VAL A 261 -43.69 -6.80 -15.51
CA VAL A 261 -43.16 -7.06 -16.84
C VAL A 261 -43.66 -5.91 -17.72
N CYS A 262 -42.78 -5.24 -18.44
CA CYS A 262 -43.16 -4.51 -19.65
C CYS A 262 -42.16 -4.85 -20.77
N ALA A 263 -42.67 -5.65 -21.70
CA ALA A 263 -42.13 -5.81 -23.04
C ALA A 263 -42.22 -4.48 -23.78
N GLY A 264 -41.20 -4.17 -24.58
CA GLY A 264 -41.11 -2.95 -25.37
C GLY A 264 -40.02 -3.09 -26.40
N GLN A 265 -40.30 -3.93 -27.38
CA GLN A 265 -39.51 -4.23 -28.56
C GLN A 265 -39.60 -3.06 -29.55
N THR A 266 -38.46 -2.49 -29.95
CA THR A 266 -38.31 -1.82 -31.24
C THR A 266 -36.89 -2.05 -31.77
N ASP A 267 -36.81 -3.01 -32.68
CA ASP A 267 -35.77 -3.13 -33.68
C ASP A 267 -35.69 -1.86 -34.54
N LEU A 268 -34.47 -1.49 -34.97
CA LEU A 268 -34.09 -1.01 -36.32
C LEU A 268 -32.58 -0.63 -36.36
N PRO A 269 -31.93 -0.55 -37.54
CA PRO A 269 -30.74 -1.34 -37.89
C PRO A 269 -29.43 -0.52 -37.98
N PRO A 270 -28.25 -1.17 -38.22
CA PRO A 270 -26.96 -0.50 -38.19
C PRO A 270 -26.65 0.23 -39.51
N SER A 271 -26.27 1.50 -39.41
CA SER A 271 -25.70 2.26 -40.52
C SER A 271 -24.24 1.87 -40.76
N LYS A 272 -23.95 1.53 -42.01
CA LYS A 272 -22.63 1.17 -42.54
C LYS A 272 -21.91 2.39 -43.11
N CYS A 273 -20.58 2.39 -42.95
CA CYS A 273 -19.53 2.99 -43.80
C CYS A 273 -19.36 4.52 -43.81
N PRO A 274 -18.17 5.08 -44.18
CA PRO A 274 -17.00 4.41 -44.76
C PRO A 274 -15.62 4.72 -44.12
N ARG A 275 -14.75 3.76 -44.45
CA ARG A 275 -13.28 3.74 -44.51
C ARG A 275 -12.71 4.96 -45.26
N ASN A 276 -11.84 5.71 -44.61
CA ASN A 276 -10.81 6.61 -45.17
C ASN A 276 -9.62 6.49 -44.20
N GLY A 277 -8.36 6.39 -44.56
CA GLY A 277 -7.63 6.48 -45.81
C GLY A 277 -6.17 6.39 -45.38
N ALA A 278 -5.37 5.59 -46.07
CA ALA A 278 -3.96 5.42 -45.77
C ALA A 278 -3.23 6.78 -45.84
N VAL A 279 -2.50 7.14 -44.79
CA VAL A 279 -1.44 8.13 -44.90
C VAL A 279 -0.13 7.39 -44.72
N HIS A 280 0.51 7.21 -45.86
CA HIS A 280 1.89 6.82 -46.05
C HIS A 280 2.76 7.98 -45.52
N VAL A 281 3.46 7.80 -44.40
CA VAL A 281 4.56 8.70 -44.01
C VAL A 281 5.84 7.89 -43.98
N SER A 282 6.59 8.15 -45.03
CA SER A 282 8.04 8.17 -45.18
C SER A 282 8.88 7.74 -43.99
N VAL A 283 9.70 6.73 -44.28
CA VAL A 283 10.98 6.45 -43.65
C VAL A 283 11.79 7.74 -43.55
N GLU A 284 12.06 8.21 -42.33
CA GLU A 284 13.16 9.11 -42.06
C GLU A 284 14.15 8.45 -41.11
N THR A 285 15.39 8.56 -41.54
CA THR A 285 16.61 7.90 -41.12
C THR A 285 17.02 8.27 -39.70
N LYS A 286 17.48 7.24 -38.97
CA LYS A 286 18.45 7.35 -37.88
C LYS A 286 19.63 8.19 -38.33
N GLU A 287 19.94 9.25 -37.59
CA GLU A 287 21.27 9.85 -37.33
C GLU A 287 21.06 11.35 -37.10
N ASP A 288 20.75 11.72 -35.86
CA ASP A 288 21.18 12.99 -35.24
C ASP A 288 20.44 13.17 -33.92
N LEU A 289 20.99 12.62 -32.84
CA LEU A 289 20.73 13.07 -31.46
C LEU A 289 21.83 12.51 -30.54
N ALA A 290 23.07 12.86 -30.86
CA ALA A 290 24.23 12.68 -29.99
C ALA A 290 24.99 14.01 -29.92
N LEU A 291 24.44 14.99 -29.20
CA LEU A 291 25.14 16.15 -28.62
C LEU A 291 24.13 17.09 -27.95
N GLN A 292 23.69 16.75 -26.74
CA GLN A 292 23.22 17.76 -25.78
C GLN A 292 23.21 17.19 -24.35
N ASP A 293 24.39 16.80 -23.89
CA ASP A 293 24.67 16.64 -22.47
C ASP A 293 25.73 17.68 -22.08
N THR A 294 25.29 18.78 -21.47
CA THR A 294 25.96 19.51 -20.38
C THR A 294 25.20 20.81 -20.10
N ARG A 295 24.18 20.73 -19.24
CA ARG A 295 23.75 21.91 -18.46
C ARG A 295 23.34 21.48 -17.06
N MET A 296 24.34 21.12 -16.26
CA MET A 296 24.20 21.04 -14.81
C MET A 296 23.73 22.40 -14.28
N LYS A 297 22.46 22.46 -13.85
CA LYS A 297 21.93 23.58 -13.06
C LYS A 297 22.55 23.52 -11.67
N LEU A 298 23.66 24.24 -11.46
CA LEU A 298 24.17 24.55 -10.13
C LEU A 298 23.09 25.33 -9.36
N ARG A 299 22.64 24.77 -8.23
CA ARG A 299 21.77 25.47 -7.28
C ARG A 299 22.56 26.65 -6.67
N PRO A 300 22.02 27.88 -6.64
CA PRO A 300 22.69 28.98 -5.99
C PRO A 300 22.79 28.74 -4.48
N SER A 301 23.99 28.98 -3.93
CA SER A 301 24.26 28.85 -2.50
C SER A 301 23.46 29.90 -1.70
N ARG A 302 23.06 29.52 -0.48
CA ARG A 302 22.25 30.35 0.44
C ARG A 302 22.85 31.73 0.75
N THR A 303 24.13 31.93 0.47
CA THR A 303 24.86 33.18 0.74
C THR A 303 24.54 34.30 -0.26
N ALA A 304 24.05 33.98 -1.47
CA ALA A 304 23.73 34.99 -2.49
C ALA A 304 22.41 35.75 -2.23
N LYS A 305 21.51 35.20 -1.40
CA LYS A 305 20.22 35.84 -1.10
C LYS A 305 20.34 37.03 -0.13
N THR A 306 21.39 37.08 0.68
CA THR A 306 21.56 38.14 1.68
C THR A 306 22.09 39.44 1.06
N ILE A 307 22.87 39.35 -0.03
CA ILE A 307 23.44 40.53 -0.71
C ILE A 307 22.37 41.26 -1.53
N ALA A 308 21.42 40.55 -2.13
CA ALA A 308 20.34 41.15 -2.92
C ALA A 308 19.34 41.96 -2.07
N LEU A 309 19.18 41.64 -0.78
CA LEU A 309 18.32 42.39 0.15
C LEU A 309 19.01 43.63 0.74
N ALA A 310 20.34 43.69 0.74
CA ALA A 310 21.08 44.87 1.20
C ALA A 310 21.05 46.02 0.17
N HIS A 311 21.01 45.70 -1.13
CA HIS A 311 21.00 46.72 -2.19
C HIS A 311 19.65 47.46 -2.34
N THR A 312 18.53 46.83 -2.02
CA THR A 312 17.21 47.48 -2.07
C THR A 312 16.97 48.44 -0.89
N ALA A 313 17.61 48.21 0.26
CA ALA A 313 17.50 49.10 1.41
C ALA A 313 18.31 50.41 1.28
N ALA A 314 19.38 50.41 0.47
CA ALA A 314 20.22 51.58 0.27
C ALA A 314 19.60 52.62 -0.71
N SER A 315 18.75 52.17 -1.65
CA SER A 315 18.15 53.06 -2.66
C SER A 315 17.01 53.94 -2.13
N LEU A 316 16.49 53.68 -0.92
CA LEU A 316 15.37 54.41 -0.32
C LEU A 316 15.79 55.58 0.60
N ARG A 317 17.10 55.87 0.70
CA ARG A 317 17.63 56.98 1.53
C ARG A 317 18.16 58.19 0.76
N SER A 318 18.07 58.21 -0.57
CA SER A 318 18.60 59.32 -1.40
C SER A 318 17.53 60.28 -1.94
N SER A 319 16.30 60.23 -1.42
CA SER A 319 15.22 61.13 -1.84
C SER A 319 14.50 61.76 -0.63
N ARG A 320 15.26 62.52 0.17
CA ARG A 320 14.76 63.59 1.05
C ARG A 320 15.80 64.68 1.17
#